data_AF-A0A505D6Y1-F1
#
_entry.id   AF-A0A505D6Y1-F1
#
_cell.length_a   1.000
_cell.length_b   1.000
_cell.length_c   1.000
_cell.angle_alpha   90.00
_cell.angle_beta   90.00
_cell.angle_gamma   90.00
#
_symmetry.space_group_name_H-M   'P 1'
#
loop_
_entity.id
_entity.type
_entity.pdbx_description
1 polymer ?
#
loop_
_entity_poly.entity_id
_entity_poly.type
_entity_poly.pdbx_seq_one_letter_code
_entity_poly.pdbx_strand_id
1 'polypeptide(L)'
;MRSRPPTRIRTRPRTPAVPRVAAVAAALLGLLLPLLAFGTPAAAAATGFRIENGRLTEASGNDFVMRGVNHAHTWYPDRMSSLAHIKAKGANTVRVVLSSGDRWTRNDTADVANVVAQCKQNRLICVLEVHDTTGYGEQSGAVTLSRAADYWISVQSALTGQENYVIVNLGNEPYGNNNYASWTADTKAAIQKLRNAGFDHTLMVDAPNWGQDWAFTMRDNAASVFAADPDANTVFSIHMYGVFDTAAEISDYLNRFVAAKLPLVIGEFGHDHSDGNPDEDAILAAAQQLGLGYLGWSWSGNGGGVEYLDMVTNFDPNQLTTWGQRLFNGANGIAATSEEADIYSSGGQDTTPPTTPGTPAASAVTSSSVTLNWTAATDATGVTGYDVVRVSGGDETVVTTTARTSANLTGLGPSTSYTFAVYARDAAGNRSGRSGTVAVTTSSGGSQAACGIGYRVTNQWTGGFQGEIVIRNTGSSAINGWSLRWTFPDSQRITNLWGGTATQTGAEVNVSSASYTAAIPAGGSVTLGFTANRSTANPSPTAFTLNGSTCSLT
;
A
#
# COMPACT_ATOMS: atom_id res chain seq x y z
N MET A 1 89.68 21.01 22.80
CA MET A 1 89.78 22.27 23.60
C MET A 1 88.37 22.63 24.09
N ARG A 2 88.19 23.09 25.34
CA ARG A 2 87.73 24.45 25.74
C ARG A 2 86.66 25.09 24.80
N SER A 3 85.55 25.68 25.29
CA SER A 3 85.29 26.26 26.62
C SER A 3 83.83 26.25 27.14
N ARG A 4 83.74 26.29 28.49
CA ARG A 4 82.63 26.69 29.40
C ARG A 4 82.09 28.13 29.10
N PRO A 5 80.98 28.65 29.73
CA PRO A 5 80.55 28.44 31.14
C PRO A 5 79.04 28.46 31.53
N PRO A 6 78.71 28.17 32.83
CA PRO A 6 77.35 28.26 33.41
C PRO A 6 77.20 29.22 34.62
N THR A 7 75.96 29.54 35.03
CA THR A 7 75.60 30.08 36.39
C THR A 7 74.12 29.76 36.71
N ARG A 8 73.81 29.05 37.82
CA ARG A 8 73.35 29.56 39.16
C ARG A 8 71.97 30.26 39.17
N ILE A 9 71.11 30.22 40.20
CA ILE A 9 70.74 29.34 41.35
C ILE A 9 69.81 30.21 42.26
N ARG A 10 68.73 29.62 42.81
CA ARG A 10 67.91 29.94 44.02
C ARG A 10 68.34 31.11 44.97
N THR A 11 67.49 31.82 45.75
CA THR A 11 66.02 31.81 46.06
C THR A 11 65.60 32.95 47.04
N ARG A 12 64.30 33.34 47.07
CA ARG A 12 63.50 33.82 48.26
C ARG A 12 63.85 35.21 48.88
N PRO A 13 63.05 35.80 49.83
CA PRO A 13 61.64 35.58 50.26
C PRO A 13 60.79 36.88 50.56
N ARG A 14 59.56 36.68 51.09
CA ARG A 14 58.71 37.54 52.00
C ARG A 14 57.58 38.41 51.42
N THR A 15 56.41 38.28 52.07
CA THR A 15 55.24 39.18 52.12
C THR A 15 55.13 39.82 53.53
N PRO A 16 54.39 40.93 53.72
CA PRO A 16 52.95 40.89 54.14
C PRO A 16 52.11 41.98 53.37
N ALA A 17 50.84 42.33 53.67
CA ALA A 17 49.93 42.11 54.80
C ALA A 17 48.42 42.09 54.37
N VAL A 18 47.50 41.86 55.32
CA VAL A 18 46.02 41.73 55.09
C VAL A 18 45.22 42.32 56.28
N PRO A 19 44.11 43.04 56.02
CA PRO A 19 42.80 42.81 56.72
C PRO A 19 41.64 42.61 55.71
N ARG A 20 40.72 41.64 55.88
CA ARG A 20 39.46 41.66 56.69
C ARG A 20 38.43 42.69 56.20
N VAL A 21 37.11 42.45 56.10
CA VAL A 21 36.12 41.52 56.74
C VAL A 21 35.18 40.98 55.62
N ALA A 22 34.40 39.88 55.65
CA ALA A 22 33.89 38.91 56.65
C ALA A 22 34.44 37.46 56.35
N ALA A 23 33.92 36.27 56.70
CA ALA A 23 32.66 35.69 57.26
C ALA A 23 31.38 35.76 56.35
N VAL A 24 30.29 34.99 56.50
CA VAL A 24 29.76 34.06 57.55
C VAL A 24 29.26 32.73 56.92
N ALA A 25 29.30 31.65 57.72
CA ALA A 25 28.59 30.35 57.57
C ALA A 25 28.68 29.56 56.24
N ALA A 26 29.41 28.44 56.29
CA ALA A 26 29.06 27.23 55.55
C ALA A 26 28.06 26.37 56.36
N ALA A 27 27.55 25.31 55.73
CA ALA A 27 26.48 24.39 56.17
C ALA A 27 25.04 24.87 55.89
N LEU A 28 24.15 23.90 55.62
CA LEU A 28 22.71 24.04 55.30
C LEU A 28 22.32 24.67 53.94
N LEU A 29 22.86 24.12 52.84
CA LEU A 29 22.11 24.08 51.56
C LEU A 29 22.53 22.90 50.66
N GLY A 30 22.60 21.70 51.26
CA GLY A 30 22.99 20.45 50.60
C GLY A 30 21.84 19.71 49.92
N LEU A 31 20.97 20.42 49.19
CA LEU A 31 19.87 19.88 48.36
C LEU A 31 19.38 20.98 47.40
N LEU A 32 18.84 20.59 46.24
CA LEU A 32 18.35 21.46 45.14
C LEU A 32 19.41 22.27 44.38
N LEU A 33 20.07 21.62 43.41
CA LEU A 33 20.61 22.28 42.20
C LEU A 33 20.60 21.30 40.99
N PRO A 34 19.46 21.11 40.30
CA PRO A 34 19.40 20.33 39.07
C PRO A 34 19.93 21.16 37.90
N LEU A 35 21.25 21.34 37.81
CA LEU A 35 21.91 22.06 36.72
C LEU A 35 21.94 21.22 35.44
N LEU A 36 20.81 21.23 34.74
CA LEU A 36 20.60 21.03 33.31
C LEU A 36 21.82 20.51 32.55
N ALA A 37 22.03 19.18 32.63
CA ALA A 37 22.67 18.47 31.54
C ALA A 37 21.71 18.52 30.35
N PHE A 38 21.82 19.57 29.53
CA PHE A 38 21.30 19.57 28.17
C PHE A 38 22.10 18.50 27.41
N GLY A 39 21.64 17.26 27.49
CA GLY A 39 21.96 16.29 26.45
C GLY A 39 21.54 16.92 25.14
N THR A 40 22.47 17.00 24.18
CA THR A 40 22.10 17.23 22.79
C THR A 40 20.96 16.25 22.46
N PRO A 41 19.82 16.70 21.91
CA PRO A 41 18.85 15.75 21.41
C PRO A 41 19.61 14.83 20.46
N ALA A 42 19.45 13.52 20.64
CA ALA A 42 19.99 12.57 19.66
C ALA A 42 19.42 13.01 18.31
N ALA A 43 20.30 13.32 17.36
CA ALA A 43 19.85 13.73 16.03
C ALA A 43 18.88 12.66 15.53
N ALA A 44 17.68 13.07 15.12
CA ALA A 44 16.71 12.14 14.58
C ALA A 44 17.40 11.36 13.44
N ALA A 45 17.29 10.03 13.44
CA ALA A 45 17.88 9.22 12.40
C ALA A 45 17.36 9.72 11.04
N ALA A 46 18.27 10.10 10.14
CA ALA A 46 17.91 10.76 8.89
C ALA A 46 16.96 9.85 8.10
N THR A 47 15.76 10.35 7.85
CA THR A 47 14.64 9.62 7.26
C THR A 47 14.87 9.41 5.76
N GLY A 48 14.84 8.15 5.34
CA GLY A 48 14.90 7.79 3.93
C GLY A 48 16.29 7.54 3.37
N PHE A 49 16.31 7.37 2.05
CA PHE A 49 17.54 7.35 1.27
C PHE A 49 18.26 8.70 1.34
N ARG A 50 19.60 8.63 1.34
CA ARG A 50 20.47 9.80 1.37
C ARG A 50 21.78 9.55 0.60
N ILE A 51 22.40 10.62 0.12
CA ILE A 51 23.69 10.54 -0.56
C ILE A 51 24.83 10.74 0.44
N GLU A 52 25.68 9.71 0.59
CA GLU A 52 26.88 9.78 1.42
C GLU A 52 28.12 9.50 0.57
N ASN A 53 29.09 10.42 0.54
CA ASN A 53 30.37 10.28 -0.20
C ASN A 53 30.27 9.95 -1.71
N GLY A 54 29.13 10.21 -2.35
CA GLY A 54 28.86 9.83 -3.75
C GLY A 54 28.22 8.46 -3.92
N ARG A 55 27.75 7.85 -2.83
CA ARG A 55 26.98 6.60 -2.79
C ARG A 55 25.54 6.88 -2.42
N LEU A 56 24.61 6.09 -2.93
CA LEU A 56 23.23 6.05 -2.44
C LEU A 56 23.20 5.16 -1.20
N THR A 57 22.67 5.67 -0.09
CA THR A 57 22.64 4.94 1.18
C THR A 57 21.23 4.94 1.77
N GLU A 58 20.88 3.84 2.43
CA GLU A 58 19.61 3.68 3.14
C GLU A 58 19.60 4.41 4.49
N ALA A 59 18.43 4.51 5.11
CA ALA A 59 18.29 5.07 6.45
C ALA A 59 19.21 4.38 7.49
N SER A 60 19.47 3.08 7.31
CA SER A 60 20.42 2.26 8.07
C SER A 60 21.88 2.73 8.00
N GLY A 61 22.25 3.47 6.95
CA GLY A 61 23.64 3.82 6.61
C GLY A 61 24.36 2.80 5.73
N ASN A 62 23.68 1.75 5.27
CA ASN A 62 24.23 0.80 4.31
C ASN A 62 24.08 1.31 2.87
N ASP A 63 24.99 0.87 1.99
CA ASP A 63 25.11 1.28 0.59
C ASP A 63 24.11 0.50 -0.29
N PHE A 64 23.28 1.21 -1.06
CA PHE A 64 22.22 0.59 -1.87
C PHE A 64 22.49 0.72 -3.37
N VAL A 65 22.72 -0.43 -4.00
CA VAL A 65 23.07 -0.54 -5.41
C VAL A 65 21.88 -1.06 -6.21
N MET A 66 21.25 -0.21 -7.02
CA MET A 66 20.08 -0.59 -7.81
C MET A 66 20.40 -1.72 -8.80
N ARG A 67 19.55 -2.74 -8.81
CA ARG A 67 19.55 -3.88 -9.74
C ARG A 67 18.10 -4.17 -10.10
N GLY A 68 17.65 -3.56 -11.19
CA GLY A 68 16.22 -3.47 -11.50
C GLY A 68 15.89 -3.23 -12.97
N VAL A 69 14.63 -2.87 -13.21
CA VAL A 69 14.05 -2.68 -14.55
C VAL A 69 13.06 -1.53 -14.56
N ASN A 70 12.76 -1.02 -15.75
CA ASN A 70 11.69 -0.06 -16.00
C ASN A 70 10.35 -0.78 -16.27
N HIS A 71 9.24 -0.21 -15.78
CA HIS A 71 7.88 -0.71 -15.95
C HIS A 71 6.90 0.39 -16.39
N ALA A 72 6.30 0.18 -17.57
CA ALA A 72 5.46 1.13 -18.29
C ALA A 72 4.02 1.32 -17.73
N HIS A 73 3.89 1.58 -16.43
CA HIS A 73 2.58 1.62 -15.72
C HIS A 73 1.57 2.58 -16.35
N THR A 74 1.95 3.82 -16.70
CA THR A 74 1.01 4.81 -17.28
C THR A 74 0.36 4.36 -18.59
N TRP A 75 1.01 3.50 -19.38
CA TRP A 75 0.44 2.91 -20.61
C TRP A 75 -0.26 1.57 -20.36
N TYR A 76 0.08 0.87 -19.27
CA TYR A 76 -0.41 -0.47 -18.93
C TYR A 76 -0.87 -0.60 -17.46
N PRO A 77 -1.84 0.20 -16.99
CA PRO A 77 -2.21 0.25 -15.56
C PRO A 77 -2.85 -1.05 -15.05
N ASP A 78 -3.29 -1.95 -15.94
CA ASP A 78 -3.78 -3.29 -15.61
C ASP A 78 -2.66 -4.36 -15.56
N ARG A 79 -1.38 -3.97 -15.60
CA ARG A 79 -0.20 -4.86 -15.53
C ARG A 79 0.59 -4.78 -14.24
N MET A 80 0.09 -4.14 -13.19
CA MET A 80 0.77 -4.01 -11.88
C MET A 80 1.18 -5.34 -11.21
N SER A 81 0.56 -6.47 -11.58
CA SER A 81 1.05 -7.81 -11.19
C SER A 81 2.49 -8.11 -11.65
N SER A 82 2.98 -7.38 -12.66
CA SER A 82 4.37 -7.41 -13.12
C SER A 82 5.36 -7.10 -12.00
N LEU A 83 5.02 -6.31 -10.98
CA LEU A 83 5.97 -6.00 -9.89
C LEU A 83 6.33 -7.27 -9.09
N ALA A 84 5.39 -8.18 -8.87
CA ALA A 84 5.66 -9.49 -8.27
C ALA A 84 6.55 -10.37 -9.17
N HIS A 85 6.35 -10.29 -10.49
CA HIS A 85 7.14 -11.02 -11.47
C HIS A 85 8.58 -10.49 -11.57
N ILE A 86 8.75 -9.17 -11.61
CA ILE A 86 10.03 -8.45 -11.59
C ILE A 86 10.81 -8.83 -10.32
N LYS A 87 10.15 -8.82 -9.16
CA LYS A 87 10.74 -9.29 -7.91
C LYS A 87 11.16 -10.76 -7.99
N ALA A 88 10.33 -11.64 -8.55
CA ALA A 88 10.63 -13.06 -8.71
C ALA A 88 11.80 -13.35 -9.69
N LYS A 89 12.25 -12.37 -10.48
CA LYS A 89 13.52 -12.42 -11.24
C LYS A 89 14.74 -11.87 -10.47
N GLY A 90 14.56 -11.53 -9.19
CA GLY A 90 15.64 -11.10 -8.29
C GLY A 90 15.81 -9.59 -8.14
N ALA A 91 15.00 -8.75 -8.80
CA ALA A 91 15.18 -7.29 -8.74
C ALA A 91 15.04 -6.72 -7.31
N ASN A 92 15.83 -5.69 -7.00
CA ASN A 92 15.70 -4.92 -5.76
C ASN A 92 14.98 -3.58 -5.97
N THR A 93 14.88 -3.11 -7.21
CA THR A 93 14.32 -1.81 -7.60
C THR A 93 13.44 -1.96 -8.85
N VAL A 94 12.42 -1.12 -8.96
CA VAL A 94 11.69 -0.89 -10.21
C VAL A 94 11.55 0.60 -10.46
N ARG A 95 11.75 1.04 -11.71
CA ARG A 95 11.42 2.41 -12.15
C ARG A 95 10.06 2.38 -12.84
N VAL A 96 9.13 3.19 -12.34
CA VAL A 96 7.72 3.13 -12.73
C VAL A 96 7.34 4.39 -13.48
N VAL A 97 6.99 4.21 -14.75
CA VAL A 97 6.62 5.27 -15.69
C VAL A 97 5.25 5.84 -15.30
N LEU A 98 5.20 7.11 -14.90
CA LEU A 98 3.97 7.86 -14.61
C LEU A 98 3.74 8.99 -15.64
N SER A 99 2.53 9.52 -15.66
CA SER A 99 2.14 10.69 -16.45
C SER A 99 1.62 11.84 -15.59
N SER A 100 2.07 13.07 -15.90
CA SER A 100 1.54 14.31 -15.34
C SER A 100 0.13 14.65 -15.83
N GLY A 101 -0.26 14.10 -16.98
CA GLY A 101 -1.50 14.41 -17.69
C GLY A 101 -1.34 15.35 -18.89
N ASP A 102 -0.11 15.64 -19.31
CA ASP A 102 0.17 16.60 -20.40
C ASP A 102 0.29 15.92 -21.78
N ARG A 103 0.75 14.65 -21.82
CA ARG A 103 0.86 13.79 -23.02
C ARG A 103 0.04 12.50 -22.94
N TRP A 104 -0.04 11.88 -21.76
CA TRP A 104 -0.73 10.60 -21.55
C TRP A 104 -1.75 10.69 -20.41
N THR A 105 -2.55 9.64 -20.19
CA THR A 105 -3.50 9.58 -19.08
C THR A 105 -2.81 9.78 -17.74
N ARG A 106 -3.17 10.85 -17.02
CA ARG A 106 -2.57 11.21 -15.73
C ARG A 106 -2.69 10.08 -14.70
N ASN A 107 -1.59 9.74 -14.03
CA ASN A 107 -1.60 8.93 -12.82
C ASN A 107 -1.90 9.84 -11.62
N ASP A 108 -3.03 9.66 -10.94
CA ASP A 108 -3.44 10.52 -9.83
C ASP A 108 -2.85 10.09 -8.48
N THR A 109 -3.10 10.87 -7.42
CA THR A 109 -2.57 10.63 -6.07
C THR A 109 -2.98 9.27 -5.49
N ALA A 110 -4.15 8.73 -5.85
CA ALA A 110 -4.60 7.42 -5.38
C ALA A 110 -3.90 6.28 -6.16
N ASP A 111 -3.68 6.45 -7.46
CA ASP A 111 -2.90 5.52 -8.26
C ASP A 111 -1.42 5.51 -7.87
N VAL A 112 -0.80 6.67 -7.64
CA VAL A 112 0.58 6.77 -7.12
C VAL A 112 0.71 6.08 -5.76
N ALA A 113 -0.25 6.28 -4.85
CA ALA A 113 -0.25 5.58 -3.56
C ALA A 113 -0.39 4.05 -3.72
N ASN A 114 -1.16 3.59 -4.70
CA ASN A 114 -1.27 2.18 -5.07
C ASN A 114 0.03 1.62 -5.65
N VAL A 115 0.72 2.36 -6.53
CA VAL A 115 2.04 1.99 -7.08
C VAL A 115 3.06 1.82 -5.94
N VAL A 116 3.16 2.80 -5.03
CA VAL A 116 4.07 2.71 -3.88
C VAL A 116 3.70 1.52 -2.97
N ALA A 117 2.42 1.29 -2.71
CA ALA A 117 1.97 0.13 -1.95
C ALA A 117 2.35 -1.21 -2.62
N GLN A 118 2.26 -1.31 -3.95
CA GLN A 118 2.67 -2.50 -4.69
C GLN A 118 4.19 -2.68 -4.74
N CYS A 119 4.98 -1.62 -4.89
CA CYS A 119 6.44 -1.67 -4.74
C CYS A 119 6.82 -2.26 -3.36
N LYS A 120 6.23 -1.71 -2.29
CA LYS A 120 6.50 -2.15 -0.91
C LYS A 120 6.02 -3.57 -0.62
N GLN A 121 4.83 -3.95 -1.10
CA GLN A 121 4.32 -5.32 -0.98
C GLN A 121 5.25 -6.34 -1.66
N ASN A 122 5.90 -5.96 -2.76
CA ASN A 122 6.84 -6.81 -3.49
C ASN A 122 8.31 -6.58 -3.08
N ARG A 123 8.58 -5.85 -1.99
CA ARG A 123 9.95 -5.60 -1.47
C ARG A 123 10.88 -5.01 -2.54
N LEU A 124 10.37 -4.05 -3.31
CA LEU A 124 11.10 -3.29 -4.33
C LEU A 124 11.22 -1.84 -3.89
N ILE A 125 12.38 -1.23 -4.11
CA ILE A 125 12.52 0.23 -4.08
C ILE A 125 11.84 0.80 -5.34
N CYS A 126 11.08 1.87 -5.15
CA CYS A 126 10.21 2.45 -6.18
C CYS A 126 10.85 3.76 -6.69
N VAL A 127 11.50 3.72 -7.85
CA VAL A 127 11.87 4.97 -8.55
C VAL A 127 10.64 5.42 -9.32
N LEU A 128 10.04 6.55 -8.96
CA LEU A 128 8.87 7.09 -9.65
C LEU A 128 9.31 8.22 -10.56
N GLU A 129 8.89 8.20 -11.82
CA GLU A 129 9.30 9.17 -12.85
C GLU A 129 8.08 9.76 -13.59
N VAL A 130 8.18 11.02 -14.04
CA VAL A 130 7.17 11.68 -14.90
C VAL A 130 7.63 11.67 -16.35
N HIS A 131 6.97 10.88 -17.20
CA HIS A 131 7.45 10.62 -18.55
C HIS A 131 7.11 11.76 -19.54
N ASP A 132 6.26 12.70 -19.16
CA ASP A 132 5.81 13.78 -20.05
C ASP A 132 6.95 14.71 -20.50
N THR A 133 8.06 14.77 -19.76
CA THR A 133 9.23 15.60 -20.08
C THR A 133 10.11 15.06 -21.21
N THR A 134 9.99 13.77 -21.57
CA THR A 134 10.87 13.06 -22.53
C THR A 134 11.07 13.84 -23.83
N GLY A 135 12.30 14.28 -24.10
CA GLY A 135 12.69 14.96 -25.33
C GLY A 135 12.32 16.44 -25.42
N TYR A 136 12.04 17.12 -24.29
CA TYR A 136 11.68 18.55 -24.29
C TYR A 136 12.67 19.44 -25.07
N GLY A 137 12.14 20.45 -25.77
CA GLY A 137 12.88 21.26 -26.72
C GLY A 137 12.74 20.80 -28.18
N GLU A 138 12.36 19.54 -28.45
CA GLU A 138 12.04 19.06 -29.80
C GLU A 138 10.86 18.07 -29.88
N GLN A 139 10.66 17.21 -28.89
CA GLN A 139 9.53 16.29 -28.86
C GLN A 139 8.20 17.04 -28.70
N SER A 140 7.28 16.81 -29.64
CA SER A 140 5.94 17.41 -29.59
C SER A 140 5.18 16.97 -28.33
N GLY A 141 4.56 17.93 -27.65
CA GLY A 141 3.85 17.73 -26.38
C GLY A 141 4.73 17.64 -25.13
N ALA A 142 6.06 17.57 -25.25
CA ALA A 142 6.95 17.49 -24.09
C ALA A 142 6.87 18.74 -23.21
N VAL A 143 6.96 18.54 -21.89
CA VAL A 143 6.84 19.62 -20.88
C VAL A 143 8.15 19.86 -20.12
N THR A 144 8.21 20.97 -19.37
CA THR A 144 9.39 21.35 -18.58
C THR A 144 9.47 20.60 -17.25
N LEU A 145 10.67 20.50 -16.67
CA LEU A 145 10.87 20.02 -15.30
C LEU A 145 10.07 20.82 -14.25
N SER A 146 9.80 22.11 -14.49
CA SER A 146 8.92 22.90 -13.62
C SER A 146 7.48 22.36 -13.63
N ARG A 147 6.96 21.92 -14.79
CA ARG A 147 5.64 21.29 -14.93
C ARG A 147 5.59 19.93 -14.22
N ALA A 148 6.64 19.12 -14.37
CA ALA A 148 6.77 17.85 -13.65
C ALA A 148 6.87 18.07 -12.12
N ALA A 149 7.55 19.11 -11.66
CA ALA A 149 7.57 19.49 -10.25
C ALA A 149 6.19 19.96 -9.73
N ASP A 150 5.34 20.60 -10.56
CA ASP A 150 3.93 20.86 -10.18
C ASP A 150 3.13 19.56 -10.05
N TYR A 151 3.39 18.57 -10.90
CA TYR A 151 2.82 17.23 -10.76
C TYR A 151 3.21 16.60 -9.41
N TRP A 152 4.51 16.53 -9.09
CA TRP A 152 4.99 15.94 -7.84
C TRP A 152 4.35 16.59 -6.62
N ILE A 153 4.34 17.93 -6.55
CA ILE A 153 3.68 18.68 -5.47
C ILE A 153 2.18 18.32 -5.37
N SER A 154 1.49 18.15 -6.51
CA SER A 154 0.07 17.79 -6.51
C SER A 154 -0.23 16.33 -6.09
N VAL A 155 0.77 15.43 -6.09
CA VAL A 155 0.63 14.04 -5.59
C VAL A 155 1.41 13.78 -4.29
N GLN A 156 2.00 14.81 -3.67
CA GLN A 156 2.90 14.72 -2.51
C GLN A 156 2.35 13.89 -1.34
N SER A 157 1.04 13.91 -1.10
CA SER A 157 0.40 13.14 -0.01
C SER A 157 0.40 11.62 -0.21
N ALA A 158 0.77 11.12 -1.40
CA ALA A 158 1.07 9.71 -1.64
C ALA A 158 2.54 9.34 -1.32
N LEU A 159 3.40 10.35 -1.14
CA LEU A 159 4.85 10.22 -1.08
C LEU A 159 5.41 10.56 0.31
N THR A 160 4.82 11.53 1.03
CA THR A 160 5.23 11.87 2.42
C THR A 160 5.24 10.62 3.32
N GLY A 161 6.37 10.38 4.00
CA GLY A 161 6.59 9.20 4.84
C GLY A 161 7.04 7.95 4.07
N GLN A 162 7.31 8.06 2.77
CA GLN A 162 7.79 6.97 1.91
C GLN A 162 9.26 7.11 1.51
N GLU A 163 10.01 8.01 2.15
CA GLU A 163 11.40 8.36 1.81
C GLU A 163 12.37 7.17 1.91
N ASN A 164 12.01 6.12 2.69
CA ASN A 164 12.78 4.86 2.81
C ASN A 164 12.48 3.85 1.69
N TYR A 165 11.49 4.13 0.84
CA TYR A 165 10.93 3.19 -0.13
C TYR A 165 10.86 3.76 -1.55
N VAL A 166 10.89 5.09 -1.68
CA VAL A 166 10.63 5.84 -2.92
C VAL A 166 11.75 6.83 -3.21
N ILE A 167 12.13 6.90 -4.49
CA ILE A 167 13.06 7.89 -5.05
C ILE A 167 12.30 8.64 -6.14
N VAL A 168 12.37 9.98 -6.13
CA VAL A 168 11.56 10.83 -7.01
C VAL A 168 12.42 11.31 -8.18
N ASN A 169 12.28 10.68 -9.34
CA ASN A 169 12.93 11.04 -10.59
C ASN A 169 12.15 12.17 -11.24
N LEU A 170 12.76 13.37 -11.32
CA LEU A 170 12.01 14.62 -11.55
C LEU A 170 11.15 14.59 -12.83
N GLY A 171 11.65 13.95 -13.87
CA GLY A 171 10.93 13.62 -15.09
C GLY A 171 11.89 12.95 -16.09
N ASN A 172 11.39 12.03 -16.91
CA ASN A 172 12.19 11.30 -17.89
C ASN A 172 12.85 12.23 -18.90
N GLU A 173 14.13 12.01 -19.17
CA GLU A 173 14.89 12.60 -20.29
C GLU A 173 14.53 14.06 -20.62
N PRO A 174 14.68 14.98 -19.65
CA PRO A 174 13.95 16.25 -19.61
C PRO A 174 14.43 17.31 -20.63
N TYR A 175 15.32 16.92 -21.55
CA TYR A 175 15.71 17.69 -22.72
C TYR A 175 16.11 16.73 -23.85
N GLY A 176 15.65 17.00 -25.07
CA GLY A 176 16.15 16.38 -26.29
C GLY A 176 17.45 17.04 -26.78
N ASN A 177 17.67 17.03 -28.09
CA ASN A 177 18.88 17.57 -28.73
C ASN A 177 18.81 19.08 -29.01
N ASN A 178 17.65 19.70 -28.85
CA ASN A 178 17.47 21.15 -28.97
C ASN A 178 17.38 21.83 -27.60
N ASN A 179 18.09 22.94 -27.43
CA ASN A 179 18.10 23.79 -26.22
C ASN A 179 18.58 23.12 -24.90
N TYR A 180 19.22 21.94 -24.97
CA TYR A 180 19.69 21.18 -23.80
C TYR A 180 20.60 21.95 -22.82
N ALA A 181 21.29 23.00 -23.26
CA ALA A 181 22.12 23.84 -22.39
C ALA A 181 21.33 24.46 -21.21
N SER A 182 20.00 24.60 -21.34
CA SER A 182 19.10 25.06 -20.27
C SER A 182 18.86 24.02 -19.16
N TRP A 183 19.13 22.73 -19.41
CA TRP A 183 18.99 21.63 -18.44
C TRP A 183 19.62 21.95 -17.07
N THR A 184 20.81 22.56 -17.09
CA THR A 184 21.54 22.93 -15.86
C THR A 184 20.82 23.97 -15.01
N ALA A 185 20.02 24.86 -15.61
CA ALA A 185 19.25 25.85 -14.87
C ALA A 185 17.90 25.28 -14.40
N ASP A 186 17.18 24.62 -15.30
CA ASP A 186 15.83 24.09 -15.03
C ASP A 186 15.85 22.95 -14.02
N THR A 187 16.87 22.08 -14.05
CA THR A 187 17.02 21.00 -13.06
C THR A 187 17.24 21.55 -11.65
N LYS A 188 18.07 22.60 -11.49
CA LYS A 188 18.27 23.27 -10.19
C LYS A 188 17.00 23.93 -9.69
N ALA A 189 16.26 24.60 -10.58
CA ALA A 189 14.98 25.22 -10.25
C ALA A 189 13.94 24.17 -9.83
N ALA A 190 13.90 22.99 -10.47
CA ALA A 190 12.99 21.90 -10.13
C ALA A 190 13.33 21.23 -8.79
N ILE A 191 14.61 20.93 -8.54
CA ILE A 191 15.11 20.47 -7.22
C ILE A 191 14.65 21.45 -6.13
N GLN A 192 14.99 22.73 -6.28
CA GLN A 192 14.67 23.77 -5.30
C GLN A 192 13.17 23.95 -5.12
N LYS A 193 12.37 23.79 -6.18
CA LYS A 193 10.90 23.82 -6.12
C LYS A 193 10.32 22.68 -5.28
N LEU A 194 10.87 21.45 -5.38
CA LEU A 194 10.43 20.34 -4.53
C LEU A 194 10.90 20.48 -3.09
N ARG A 195 12.16 20.89 -2.84
CA ARG A 195 12.66 21.15 -1.48
C ARG A 195 11.85 22.23 -0.77
N ASN A 196 11.53 23.33 -1.46
CA ASN A 196 10.66 24.39 -0.94
C ASN A 196 9.21 23.93 -0.66
N ALA A 197 8.78 22.78 -1.22
CA ALA A 197 7.48 22.18 -0.93
C ALA A 197 7.53 21.12 0.19
N GLY A 198 8.71 20.79 0.74
CA GLY A 198 8.86 19.74 1.76
C GLY A 198 8.95 18.33 1.18
N PHE A 199 9.78 18.14 0.14
CA PHE A 199 10.22 16.82 -0.29
C PHE A 199 11.59 16.50 0.30
N ASP A 200 11.63 15.57 1.25
CA ASP A 200 12.88 15.12 1.89
C ASP A 200 13.51 13.89 1.20
N HIS A 201 12.85 13.37 0.15
CA HIS A 201 13.25 12.18 -0.62
C HIS A 201 14.62 12.38 -1.32
N THR A 202 15.33 11.28 -1.61
CA THR A 202 16.34 11.34 -2.68
C THR A 202 15.65 11.69 -3.99
N LEU A 203 16.13 12.76 -4.63
CA LEU A 203 15.70 13.17 -5.96
C LEU A 203 16.61 12.51 -7.00
N MET A 204 16.05 12.01 -8.09
CA MET A 204 16.81 11.53 -9.25
C MET A 204 16.65 12.50 -10.41
N VAL A 205 17.75 12.80 -11.12
CA VAL A 205 17.74 13.72 -12.26
C VAL A 205 18.38 13.07 -13.48
N ASP A 206 17.59 12.96 -14.55
CA ASP A 206 18.03 12.34 -15.80
C ASP A 206 18.76 13.37 -16.66
N ALA A 207 19.73 12.89 -17.43
CA ALA A 207 20.54 13.72 -18.31
C ALA A 207 19.71 14.34 -19.47
N PRO A 208 20.21 15.41 -20.10
CA PRO A 208 19.66 15.89 -21.36
C PRO A 208 20.08 14.98 -22.53
N ASN A 209 19.72 15.37 -23.74
CA ASN A 209 20.00 14.64 -24.98
C ASN A 209 19.39 13.23 -24.96
N TRP A 210 18.09 13.13 -24.62
CA TRP A 210 17.37 11.86 -24.47
C TRP A 210 18.06 10.94 -23.44
N GLY A 211 18.47 11.51 -22.30
CA GLY A 211 19.18 10.79 -21.24
C GLY A 211 20.61 10.36 -21.57
N GLN A 212 21.05 10.43 -22.83
CA GLN A 212 22.35 9.92 -23.28
C GLN A 212 23.51 10.91 -23.08
N ASP A 213 23.25 12.18 -22.78
CA ASP A 213 24.26 13.21 -22.48
C ASP A 213 25.45 13.30 -23.48
N TRP A 214 25.23 13.08 -24.79
CA TRP A 214 26.33 13.12 -25.77
C TRP A 214 27.05 14.48 -25.82
N ALA A 215 26.35 15.56 -25.45
CA ALA A 215 26.92 16.91 -25.33
C ALA A 215 27.61 17.15 -23.97
N PHE A 216 27.67 16.14 -23.11
CA PHE A 216 28.28 16.13 -21.78
C PHE A 216 27.79 17.24 -20.83
N THR A 217 26.54 17.68 -21.02
CA THR A 217 25.94 18.78 -20.26
C THR A 217 25.66 18.37 -18.83
N MET A 218 25.15 17.17 -18.57
CA MET A 218 25.06 16.64 -17.20
C MET A 218 26.46 16.38 -16.64
N ARG A 219 27.32 15.64 -17.36
CA ARG A 219 28.68 15.27 -16.92
C ARG A 219 29.49 16.45 -16.40
N ASP A 220 29.50 17.56 -17.13
CA ASP A 220 30.35 18.70 -16.82
C ASP A 220 29.68 19.72 -15.88
N ASN A 221 28.35 19.63 -15.63
CA ASN A 221 27.62 20.52 -14.72
C ASN A 221 27.09 19.86 -13.44
N ALA A 222 27.10 18.52 -13.32
CA ALA A 222 26.46 17.76 -12.24
C ALA A 222 26.88 18.23 -10.84
N ALA A 223 28.18 18.50 -10.60
CA ALA A 223 28.65 19.05 -9.32
C ALA A 223 27.94 20.37 -8.93
N SER A 224 27.59 21.20 -9.91
CA SER A 224 26.89 22.46 -9.70
C SER A 224 25.37 22.31 -9.56
N VAL A 225 24.80 21.17 -9.96
CA VAL A 225 23.40 20.78 -9.74
C VAL A 225 23.24 20.16 -8.36
N PHE A 226 24.13 19.24 -7.99
CA PHE A 226 24.21 18.66 -6.65
C PHE A 226 24.36 19.73 -5.57
N ALA A 227 25.26 20.69 -5.77
CA ALA A 227 25.44 21.83 -4.86
C ALA A 227 24.30 22.87 -4.86
N ALA A 228 23.26 22.68 -5.68
CA ALA A 228 22.05 23.49 -5.66
C ALA A 228 20.89 22.84 -4.89
N ASP A 229 21.04 21.56 -4.51
CA ASP A 229 20.17 20.86 -3.58
C ASP A 229 20.56 21.22 -2.12
N PRO A 230 19.72 21.94 -1.35
CA PRO A 230 20.02 22.27 0.05
C PRO A 230 20.24 21.03 0.94
N ASP A 231 19.64 19.89 0.58
CA ASP A 231 19.73 18.65 1.34
C ASP A 231 20.93 17.79 0.91
N ALA A 232 21.61 18.17 -0.19
CA ALA A 232 22.64 17.37 -0.87
C ALA A 232 22.19 15.91 -1.18
N ASN A 233 20.90 15.69 -1.43
CA ASN A 233 20.28 14.38 -1.56
C ASN A 233 19.70 14.18 -2.98
N THR A 234 20.56 14.33 -3.98
CA THR A 234 20.24 14.17 -5.41
C THR A 234 21.16 13.14 -6.07
N VAL A 235 20.60 12.19 -6.82
CA VAL A 235 21.29 11.20 -7.65
C VAL A 235 21.15 11.53 -9.14
N PHE A 236 22.23 11.36 -9.91
CA PHE A 236 22.21 11.54 -11.37
C PHE A 236 21.84 10.24 -12.07
N SER A 237 21.18 10.35 -13.22
CA SER A 237 20.76 9.22 -14.04
C SER A 237 21.22 9.41 -15.48
N ILE A 238 21.95 8.43 -16.01
CA ILE A 238 22.38 8.34 -17.40
C ILE A 238 21.63 7.22 -18.10
N HIS A 239 21.15 7.44 -19.32
CA HIS A 239 20.50 6.43 -20.14
C HIS A 239 21.48 5.98 -21.22
N MET A 240 21.82 4.69 -21.26
CA MET A 240 22.88 4.16 -22.11
C MET A 240 22.32 3.36 -23.29
N TYR A 241 22.12 4.08 -24.40
CA TYR A 241 21.81 3.51 -25.72
C TYR A 241 23.00 3.75 -26.68
N GLY A 242 22.80 4.01 -27.98
CA GLY A 242 23.86 4.00 -29.00
C GLY A 242 24.99 5.02 -28.85
N VAL A 243 24.89 6.00 -27.94
CA VAL A 243 26.02 6.88 -27.53
C VAL A 243 27.08 6.12 -26.72
N PHE A 244 26.78 4.90 -26.24
CA PHE A 244 27.62 4.07 -25.39
C PHE A 244 27.89 2.70 -26.03
N ASP A 245 28.27 2.69 -27.31
CA ASP A 245 28.57 1.48 -28.10
C ASP A 245 29.97 0.89 -27.83
N THR A 246 30.79 1.51 -26.98
CA THR A 246 32.05 0.90 -26.49
C THR A 246 32.26 0.99 -24.98
N ALA A 247 32.87 -0.06 -24.44
CA ALA A 247 33.45 -0.10 -23.09
C ALA A 247 34.34 1.11 -22.71
N ALA A 248 34.91 1.84 -23.69
CA ALA A 248 35.76 3.00 -23.43
C ALA A 248 34.94 4.25 -23.07
N GLU A 249 33.88 4.58 -23.83
CA GLU A 249 32.96 5.67 -23.47
C GLU A 249 32.25 5.40 -22.14
N ILE A 250 31.75 4.17 -21.96
CA ILE A 250 31.12 3.72 -20.70
C ILE A 250 32.08 3.93 -19.53
N SER A 251 33.33 3.48 -19.67
CA SER A 251 34.34 3.61 -18.60
C SER A 251 34.69 5.06 -18.30
N ASP A 252 34.91 5.91 -19.32
CA ASP A 252 35.23 7.33 -19.11
C ASP A 252 34.08 8.08 -18.43
N TYR A 253 32.84 7.86 -18.88
CA TYR A 253 31.67 8.53 -18.31
C TYR A 253 31.44 8.14 -16.85
N LEU A 254 31.36 6.85 -16.55
CA LEU A 254 31.08 6.35 -15.20
C LEU A 254 32.20 6.71 -14.20
N ASN A 255 33.48 6.60 -14.60
CA ASN A 255 34.60 6.93 -13.71
C ASN A 255 34.68 8.42 -13.36
N ARG A 256 34.20 9.34 -14.21
CA ARG A 256 34.20 10.77 -13.89
C ARG A 256 33.28 11.11 -12.73
N PHE A 257 32.08 10.53 -12.69
CA PHE A 257 31.15 10.70 -11.56
C PHE A 257 31.72 10.11 -10.26
N VAL A 258 32.25 8.88 -10.33
CA VAL A 258 32.90 8.22 -9.18
C VAL A 258 34.10 9.03 -8.66
N ALA A 259 34.98 9.52 -9.55
CA ALA A 259 36.13 10.35 -9.18
C ALA A 259 35.72 11.71 -8.59
N ALA A 260 34.62 12.29 -9.06
CA ALA A 260 34.03 13.51 -8.51
C ALA A 260 33.23 13.30 -7.21
N LYS A 261 33.03 12.04 -6.77
CA LYS A 261 32.10 11.63 -5.70
C LYS A 261 30.66 12.11 -5.93
N LEU A 262 30.21 12.07 -7.18
CA LEU A 262 28.83 12.34 -7.56
C LEU A 262 28.08 10.99 -7.74
N PRO A 263 26.93 10.80 -7.08
CA PRO A 263 26.16 9.56 -7.20
C PRO A 263 25.54 9.42 -8.59
N LEU A 264 25.69 8.24 -9.21
CA LEU A 264 25.21 7.96 -10.56
C LEU A 264 24.50 6.59 -10.62
N VAL A 265 23.39 6.54 -11.36
CA VAL A 265 22.66 5.33 -11.74
C VAL A 265 22.54 5.30 -13.26
N ILE A 266 22.58 4.11 -13.86
CA ILE A 266 22.21 3.89 -15.26
C ILE A 266 20.70 3.65 -15.27
N GLY A 267 19.91 4.72 -15.45
CA GLY A 267 18.45 4.73 -15.27
C GLY A 267 17.68 3.98 -16.36
N GLU A 268 18.29 3.89 -17.54
CA GLU A 268 17.86 3.06 -18.67
C GLU A 268 19.08 2.56 -19.45
N PHE A 269 18.94 1.40 -20.08
CA PHE A 269 19.84 0.89 -21.12
C PHE A 269 19.18 -0.31 -21.83
N GLY A 270 19.68 -0.62 -23.03
CA GLY A 270 19.28 -1.77 -23.84
C GLY A 270 20.46 -2.66 -24.25
N HIS A 271 20.26 -3.44 -25.32
CA HIS A 271 21.26 -4.26 -26.05
C HIS A 271 21.28 -3.94 -27.57
N ASP A 272 20.28 -3.18 -28.01
CA ASP A 272 20.02 -2.79 -29.39
C ASP A 272 19.34 -1.42 -29.36
N HIS A 273 19.65 -0.52 -30.28
CA HIS A 273 18.98 0.78 -30.39
C HIS A 273 19.19 1.41 -31.77
N SER A 274 18.28 2.32 -32.16
CA SER A 274 18.21 2.88 -33.52
C SER A 274 19.35 3.83 -33.93
N ASP A 275 20.14 4.31 -32.96
CA ASP A 275 21.31 5.17 -33.16
C ASP A 275 22.66 4.44 -32.98
N GLY A 276 22.63 3.19 -32.49
CA GLY A 276 23.80 2.33 -32.23
C GLY A 276 23.46 1.24 -31.20
N ASN A 277 24.16 0.11 -31.24
CA ASN A 277 23.99 -0.95 -30.24
C ASN A 277 24.86 -0.63 -29.00
N PRO A 278 24.29 -0.40 -27.81
CA PRO A 278 25.08 -0.22 -26.58
C PRO A 278 25.88 -1.49 -26.24
N ASP A 279 27.08 -1.32 -25.67
CA ASP A 279 27.92 -2.43 -25.17
C ASP A 279 27.40 -2.87 -23.78
N GLU A 280 26.30 -3.63 -23.75
CA GLU A 280 25.56 -3.95 -22.52
C GLU A 280 26.37 -4.86 -21.57
N ASP A 281 27.27 -5.68 -22.13
CA ASP A 281 28.27 -6.44 -21.38
C ASP A 281 29.22 -5.51 -20.61
N ALA A 282 29.73 -4.44 -21.24
CA ALA A 282 30.57 -3.45 -20.56
C ALA A 282 29.79 -2.55 -19.59
N ILE A 283 28.54 -2.17 -19.91
CA ILE A 283 27.66 -1.42 -18.97
C ILE A 283 27.51 -2.22 -17.68
N LEU A 284 27.12 -3.49 -17.78
CA LEU A 284 26.90 -4.36 -16.62
C LEU A 284 28.21 -4.67 -15.86
N ALA A 285 29.33 -4.85 -16.57
CA ALA A 285 30.63 -5.06 -15.94
C ALA A 285 31.14 -3.81 -15.20
N ALA A 286 31.07 -2.64 -15.81
CA ALA A 286 31.50 -1.39 -15.20
C ALA A 286 30.60 -0.98 -14.03
N ALA A 287 29.27 -1.15 -14.16
CA ALA A 287 28.33 -0.92 -13.07
C ALA A 287 28.58 -1.84 -11.87
N GLN A 288 28.96 -3.10 -12.09
CA GLN A 288 29.34 -4.01 -11.00
C GLN A 288 30.71 -3.65 -10.40
N GLN A 289 31.72 -3.32 -11.22
CA GLN A 289 33.06 -2.94 -10.76
C GLN A 289 33.07 -1.64 -9.93
N LEU A 290 32.25 -0.66 -10.31
CA LEU A 290 32.14 0.65 -9.66
C LEU A 290 31.02 0.69 -8.59
N GLY A 291 30.28 -0.41 -8.40
CA GLY A 291 29.13 -0.48 -7.51
C GLY A 291 28.00 0.51 -7.87
N LEU A 292 27.87 0.90 -9.13
CA LEU A 292 26.82 1.83 -9.59
C LEU A 292 25.51 1.08 -9.84
N GLY A 293 24.38 1.75 -9.62
CA GLY A 293 23.06 1.18 -9.88
C GLY A 293 22.76 1.07 -11.37
N TYR A 294 21.95 0.09 -11.78
CA TYR A 294 21.39 0.02 -13.13
C TYR A 294 19.93 -0.43 -13.13
N LEU A 295 19.19 0.03 -14.14
CA LEU A 295 17.78 -0.24 -14.38
C LEU A 295 17.57 -0.47 -15.88
N GLY A 296 17.35 -1.71 -16.31
CA GLY A 296 17.21 -2.01 -17.74
C GLY A 296 15.88 -1.51 -18.31
N TRP A 297 15.85 -1.15 -19.60
CA TRP A 297 14.61 -0.83 -20.32
C TRP A 297 14.20 -2.00 -21.24
N SER A 298 12.98 -2.54 -21.18
CA SER A 298 11.98 -2.45 -20.10
C SER A 298 11.20 -3.77 -19.98
N TRP A 299 10.42 -3.94 -18.91
CA TRP A 299 9.79 -5.23 -18.58
C TRP A 299 9.01 -5.86 -19.76
N SER A 300 8.00 -5.15 -20.26
CA SER A 300 7.26 -5.48 -21.48
C SER A 300 6.37 -4.29 -21.88
N GLY A 301 5.93 -4.25 -23.13
CA GLY A 301 5.01 -3.24 -23.66
C GLY A 301 5.68 -2.17 -24.52
N ASN A 302 6.89 -2.41 -25.02
CA ASN A 302 7.49 -1.58 -26.06
C ASN A 302 6.68 -1.68 -27.37
N GLY A 303 6.79 -0.65 -28.21
CA GLY A 303 6.07 -0.60 -29.47
C GLY A 303 6.59 0.50 -30.39
N GLY A 304 6.40 0.33 -31.70
CA GLY A 304 6.81 1.30 -32.72
C GLY A 304 8.17 1.02 -33.35
N GLY A 305 8.66 -0.22 -33.30
CA GLY A 305 9.96 -0.61 -33.84
C GLY A 305 11.07 -0.81 -32.80
N VAL A 306 10.76 -0.66 -31.51
CA VAL A 306 11.66 -0.91 -30.36
C VAL A 306 11.23 -2.10 -29.51
N GLU A 307 10.40 -3.00 -30.06
CA GLU A 307 9.89 -4.20 -29.38
C GLU A 307 11.01 -5.17 -28.95
N TYR A 308 12.22 -5.03 -29.49
CA TYR A 308 13.42 -5.77 -29.06
C TYR A 308 13.89 -5.42 -27.63
N LEU A 309 13.38 -4.33 -27.03
CA LEU A 309 13.66 -3.94 -25.65
C LEU A 309 12.71 -4.59 -24.61
N ASP A 310 11.69 -5.35 -25.03
CA ASP A 310 10.90 -6.16 -24.10
C ASP A 310 11.77 -7.23 -23.44
N MET A 311 11.78 -7.30 -22.11
CA MET A 311 12.45 -8.38 -21.36
C MET A 311 11.62 -9.66 -21.31
N VAL A 312 10.29 -9.53 -21.30
CA VAL A 312 9.35 -10.65 -21.48
C VAL A 312 8.34 -10.34 -22.57
N THR A 313 7.95 -11.35 -23.33
CA THR A 313 6.94 -11.23 -24.38
C THR A 313 5.54 -11.11 -23.76
N ASN A 314 4.78 -10.07 -24.12
CA ASN A 314 3.38 -9.86 -23.71
C ASN A 314 3.14 -9.91 -22.18
N PHE A 315 4.06 -9.38 -21.38
CA PHE A 315 4.04 -9.42 -19.91
C PHE A 315 4.07 -10.82 -19.26
N ASP A 316 4.28 -11.92 -20.02
CA ASP A 316 4.33 -13.28 -19.46
C ASP A 316 5.69 -13.56 -18.81
N PRO A 317 5.78 -13.72 -17.48
CA PRO A 317 7.05 -13.91 -16.78
C PRO A 317 7.80 -15.20 -17.17
N ASN A 318 7.16 -16.12 -17.88
CA ASN A 318 7.74 -17.37 -18.35
C ASN A 318 8.38 -17.24 -19.74
N GLN A 319 8.05 -16.19 -20.50
CA GLN A 319 8.53 -15.96 -21.87
C GLN A 319 9.57 -14.83 -21.90
N LEU A 320 10.73 -15.08 -21.28
CA LEU A 320 11.91 -14.21 -21.39
C LEU A 320 12.37 -14.10 -22.85
N THR A 321 12.67 -12.88 -23.30
CA THR A 321 13.36 -12.62 -24.56
C THR A 321 14.86 -12.90 -24.44
N THR A 322 15.62 -12.78 -25.53
CA THR A 322 17.10 -12.78 -25.48
C THR A 322 17.63 -11.70 -24.54
N TRP A 323 17.04 -10.51 -24.58
CA TRP A 323 17.38 -9.38 -23.71
C TRP A 323 17.07 -9.66 -22.24
N GLY A 324 15.84 -10.11 -21.93
CA GLY A 324 15.50 -10.50 -20.56
C GLY A 324 16.38 -11.62 -20.02
N GLN A 325 16.72 -12.60 -20.86
CA GLN A 325 17.66 -13.66 -20.50
C GLN A 325 19.08 -13.10 -20.21
N ARG A 326 19.57 -12.13 -21.01
CA ARG A 326 20.85 -11.45 -20.76
C ARG A 326 20.84 -10.66 -19.46
N LEU A 327 19.82 -9.83 -19.23
CA LEU A 327 19.78 -8.92 -18.08
C LEU A 327 19.52 -9.64 -16.76
N PHE A 328 18.58 -10.59 -16.70
CA PHE A 328 18.28 -11.29 -15.46
C PHE A 328 19.31 -12.38 -15.14
N ASN A 329 19.70 -13.19 -16.13
CA ASN A 329 20.42 -14.46 -15.92
C ASN A 329 21.87 -14.46 -16.47
N GLY A 330 22.32 -13.40 -17.13
CA GLY A 330 23.69 -13.28 -17.66
C GLY A 330 24.72 -12.81 -16.63
N ALA A 331 25.99 -12.71 -17.07
CA ALA A 331 27.08 -12.21 -16.23
C ALA A 331 26.81 -10.76 -15.77
N ASN A 332 27.08 -10.47 -14.50
CA ASN A 332 26.76 -9.20 -13.83
C ASN A 332 25.26 -8.82 -13.86
N GLY A 333 24.38 -9.74 -14.28
CA GLY A 333 22.93 -9.56 -14.34
C GLY A 333 22.26 -9.55 -12.96
N ILE A 334 20.96 -9.29 -12.95
CA ILE A 334 20.18 -9.01 -11.75
C ILE A 334 20.23 -10.19 -10.77
N ALA A 335 19.98 -11.43 -11.22
CA ALA A 335 20.00 -12.60 -10.34
C ALA A 335 21.40 -12.98 -9.81
N ALA A 336 22.47 -12.36 -10.34
CA ALA A 336 23.85 -12.58 -9.92
C ALA A 336 24.43 -11.46 -9.04
N THR A 337 23.75 -10.30 -8.94
CA THR A 337 24.31 -9.08 -8.32
C THR A 337 23.32 -8.26 -7.50
N SER A 338 22.03 -8.63 -7.48
CA SER A 338 20.98 -7.93 -6.74
C SER A 338 20.93 -8.33 -5.27
N GLU A 339 21.18 -7.37 -4.39
CA GLU A 339 20.96 -7.47 -2.95
C GLU A 339 19.71 -6.65 -2.59
N GLU A 340 18.86 -7.18 -1.70
CA GLU A 340 17.61 -6.52 -1.30
C GLU A 340 17.90 -5.38 -0.30
N ALA A 341 17.18 -4.26 -0.44
CA ALA A 341 17.32 -3.11 0.45
C ALA A 341 17.06 -3.48 1.92
N ASP A 342 17.87 -2.98 2.86
CA ASP A 342 17.80 -3.23 4.30
C ASP A 342 16.56 -2.69 5.02
N ILE A 343 15.75 -1.86 4.36
CA ILE A 343 14.37 -1.57 4.78
C ILE A 343 13.43 -2.79 4.62
N TYR A 344 13.81 -3.79 3.81
CA TYR A 344 13.11 -5.06 3.63
C TYR A 344 13.93 -6.26 4.13
N SER A 345 15.24 -6.27 3.88
CA SER A 345 16.18 -7.24 4.46
C SER A 345 16.20 -7.09 5.98
N SER A 346 16.58 -8.15 6.69
CA SER A 346 16.44 -8.18 8.14
C SER A 346 17.59 -7.48 8.89
N GLY A 347 17.82 -6.19 8.61
CA GLY A 347 18.58 -5.30 9.51
C GLY A 347 17.93 -5.24 10.91
N GLY A 348 16.60 -5.39 10.94
CA GLY A 348 15.93 -6.25 11.90
C GLY A 348 14.79 -6.97 11.20
N GLN A 349 14.60 -8.27 11.42
CA GLN A 349 13.26 -8.82 11.23
C GLN A 349 12.37 -8.11 12.24
N ASP A 350 11.22 -7.57 11.82
CA ASP A 350 10.17 -7.40 12.81
C ASP A 350 9.83 -8.79 13.33
N THR A 351 10.05 -8.97 14.62
CA THR A 351 9.75 -10.20 15.38
C THR A 351 8.69 -9.92 16.43
N THR A 352 8.15 -8.69 16.44
CA THR A 352 7.03 -8.25 17.25
C THR A 352 5.78 -8.74 16.55
N PRO A 353 5.00 -9.68 17.12
CA PRO A 353 3.73 -10.03 16.51
C PRO A 353 2.74 -8.87 16.71
N PRO A 354 1.79 -8.66 15.78
CA PRO A 354 0.72 -7.69 15.96
C PRO A 354 0.00 -7.86 17.29
N THR A 355 -0.54 -6.77 17.84
CA THR A 355 -1.34 -6.86 19.06
C THR A 355 -2.50 -7.83 18.87
N THR A 356 -2.85 -8.56 19.93
CA THR A 356 -3.91 -9.56 19.91
C THR A 356 -5.23 -8.93 19.43
N PRO A 357 -5.87 -9.45 18.35
CA PRO A 357 -7.15 -8.95 17.88
C PRO A 357 -8.22 -8.99 18.97
N GLY A 358 -9.20 -8.08 18.89
CA GLY A 358 -10.34 -8.10 19.80
C GLY A 358 -11.08 -9.44 19.73
N THR A 359 -11.63 -9.90 20.86
CA THR A 359 -12.49 -11.09 20.89
C THR A 359 -13.61 -10.94 19.85
N PRO A 360 -13.76 -11.87 18.89
CA PRO A 360 -14.76 -11.75 17.83
C PRO A 360 -16.18 -11.81 18.40
N ALA A 361 -17.07 -10.98 17.86
CA ALA A 361 -18.50 -11.03 18.10
C ALA A 361 -19.21 -11.75 16.95
N ALA A 362 -20.04 -12.73 17.30
CA ALA A 362 -20.86 -13.48 16.34
C ALA A 362 -22.20 -12.76 16.07
N SER A 363 -22.59 -12.68 14.81
CA SER A 363 -23.87 -12.15 14.34
C SER A 363 -24.35 -12.91 13.10
N ALA A 364 -25.58 -12.65 12.65
CA ALA A 364 -26.19 -13.34 11.49
C ALA A 364 -26.06 -14.88 11.53
N VAL A 365 -26.22 -15.46 12.72
CA VAL A 365 -26.16 -16.91 12.94
C VAL A 365 -27.36 -17.57 12.24
N THR A 366 -27.08 -18.55 11.40
CA THR A 366 -28.10 -19.40 10.76
C THR A 366 -27.87 -20.87 11.12
N SER A 367 -28.57 -21.79 10.47
CA SER A 367 -28.32 -23.23 10.57
C SER A 367 -27.06 -23.70 9.83
N SER A 368 -26.42 -22.86 9.00
CA SER A 368 -25.21 -23.23 8.23
C SER A 368 -24.17 -22.12 8.06
N SER A 369 -24.36 -20.95 8.70
CA SER A 369 -23.44 -19.82 8.62
C SER A 369 -23.38 -18.96 9.89
N VAL A 370 -22.32 -18.15 10.02
CA VAL A 370 -22.18 -17.09 11.02
C VAL A 370 -21.26 -15.98 10.50
N THR A 371 -21.61 -14.72 10.75
CA THR A 371 -20.71 -13.58 10.53
C THR A 371 -19.95 -13.29 11.82
N LEU A 372 -18.62 -13.19 11.74
CA LEU A 372 -17.75 -12.74 12.82
C LEU A 372 -17.22 -11.34 12.51
N ASN A 373 -17.13 -10.49 13.54
CA ASN A 373 -16.53 -9.15 13.48
C ASN A 373 -15.65 -8.94 14.71
N TRP A 374 -14.51 -8.26 14.61
CA TRP A 374 -13.59 -8.02 15.72
C TRP A 374 -12.98 -6.61 15.71
N THR A 375 -12.48 -6.16 16.85
CA THR A 375 -11.62 -4.97 16.90
C THR A 375 -10.30 -5.27 16.19
N ALA A 376 -9.82 -4.34 15.36
CA ALA A 376 -8.56 -4.46 14.66
C ALA A 376 -7.38 -4.72 15.62
N ALA A 377 -6.43 -5.51 15.16
CA ALA A 377 -5.08 -5.50 15.72
C ALA A 377 -4.34 -4.23 15.28
N THR A 378 -3.31 -3.86 16.03
CA THR A 378 -2.38 -2.77 15.71
C THR A 378 -0.97 -3.33 15.63
N ASP A 379 -0.18 -2.81 14.72
CA ASP A 379 1.22 -3.20 14.57
C ASP A 379 2.07 -2.02 14.07
N ALA A 380 3.39 -2.07 14.28
CA ALA A 380 4.33 -1.03 13.87
C ALA A 380 4.73 -1.11 12.38
N THR A 381 4.84 -2.32 11.82
CA THR A 381 5.03 -2.54 10.37
C THR A 381 3.69 -2.70 9.64
N GLY A 382 2.65 -3.13 10.35
CA GLY A 382 1.25 -2.97 9.96
C GLY A 382 0.55 -4.28 9.61
N VAL A 383 -0.72 -4.40 10.03
CA VAL A 383 -1.51 -5.64 9.89
C VAL A 383 -1.99 -5.84 8.45
N THR A 384 -1.48 -6.88 7.79
CA THR A 384 -1.82 -7.25 6.40
C THR A 384 -3.06 -8.14 6.31
N GLY A 385 -3.41 -8.83 7.39
CA GLY A 385 -4.65 -9.61 7.46
C GLY A 385 -4.78 -10.48 8.70
N TYR A 386 -5.77 -11.36 8.65
CA TYR A 386 -6.21 -12.18 9.78
C TYR A 386 -6.39 -13.65 9.37
N ASP A 387 -6.12 -14.56 10.32
CA ASP A 387 -6.62 -15.94 10.30
C ASP A 387 -7.85 -16.03 11.18
N VAL A 388 -8.94 -16.56 10.64
CA VAL A 388 -10.06 -17.03 11.46
C VAL A 388 -9.89 -18.52 11.68
N VAL A 389 -9.72 -18.93 12.94
CA VAL A 389 -9.57 -20.34 13.33
C VAL A 389 -10.84 -20.86 13.99
N ARG A 390 -11.17 -22.12 13.72
CA ARG A 390 -12.06 -22.95 14.53
C ARG A 390 -11.22 -23.67 15.58
N VAL A 391 -11.67 -23.63 16.84
CA VAL A 391 -11.04 -24.30 17.99
C VAL A 391 -11.85 -25.54 18.36
N SER A 392 -11.21 -26.67 18.60
CA SER A 392 -11.87 -27.92 19.01
C SER A 392 -10.93 -28.81 19.81
N GLY A 393 -11.30 -29.19 21.04
CA GLY A 393 -10.47 -30.04 21.92
C GLY A 393 -9.16 -29.41 22.45
N GLY A 394 -8.76 -28.26 21.91
CA GLY A 394 -7.44 -27.64 22.11
C GLY A 394 -6.71 -27.42 20.77
N ASP A 395 -7.06 -28.21 19.75
CA ASP A 395 -6.59 -28.05 18.38
C ASP A 395 -7.26 -26.86 17.69
N GLU A 396 -6.58 -26.31 16.69
CA GLU A 396 -7.06 -25.18 15.89
C GLU A 396 -6.91 -25.47 14.40
N THR A 397 -7.89 -25.01 13.61
CA THR A 397 -7.87 -25.14 12.15
C THR A 397 -8.29 -23.81 11.54
N VAL A 398 -7.47 -23.25 10.65
CA VAL A 398 -7.83 -22.05 9.87
C VAL A 398 -9.03 -22.40 8.98
N VAL A 399 -10.14 -21.67 9.13
CA VAL A 399 -11.36 -21.86 8.33
C VAL A 399 -11.50 -20.82 7.23
N THR A 400 -10.88 -19.65 7.38
CA THR A 400 -10.73 -18.64 6.30
C THR A 400 -9.67 -17.61 6.68
N THR A 401 -9.20 -16.85 5.70
CA THR A 401 -8.30 -15.70 5.87
C THR A 401 -8.93 -14.45 5.25
N THR A 402 -8.63 -13.27 5.81
CA THR A 402 -9.24 -12.01 5.36
C THR A 402 -8.34 -10.81 5.69
N ALA A 403 -8.33 -9.79 4.83
CA ALA A 403 -7.69 -8.50 5.12
C ALA A 403 -8.61 -7.56 5.94
N ARG A 404 -9.89 -7.93 6.13
CA ARG A 404 -10.89 -7.14 6.85
C ARG A 404 -11.05 -7.63 8.29
N THR A 405 -11.54 -6.76 9.17
CA THR A 405 -11.94 -7.09 10.56
C THR A 405 -13.26 -7.87 10.67
N SER A 406 -13.67 -8.55 9.60
CA SER A 406 -14.87 -9.37 9.55
C SER A 406 -14.75 -10.52 8.53
N ALA A 407 -15.50 -11.59 8.80
CA ALA A 407 -15.61 -12.77 7.93
C ALA A 407 -17.01 -13.38 8.05
N ASN A 408 -17.56 -13.87 6.92
CA ASN A 408 -18.74 -14.72 6.92
C ASN A 408 -18.30 -16.18 6.74
N LEU A 409 -18.58 -17.02 7.73
CA LEU A 409 -18.27 -18.45 7.73
C LEU A 409 -19.50 -19.23 7.28
N THR A 410 -19.34 -20.14 6.32
CA THR A 410 -20.42 -20.93 5.73
C THR A 410 -20.07 -22.42 5.74
N GLY A 411 -21.02 -23.28 5.37
CA GLY A 411 -20.82 -24.75 5.37
C GLY A 411 -20.81 -25.36 6.78
N LEU A 412 -21.35 -24.65 7.77
CA LEU A 412 -21.51 -25.18 9.12
C LEU A 412 -22.68 -26.17 9.19
N GLY A 413 -22.61 -27.09 10.15
CA GLY A 413 -23.69 -28.02 10.47
C GLY A 413 -24.76 -27.36 11.37
N PRO A 414 -26.03 -27.77 11.27
CA PRO A 414 -27.11 -27.27 12.12
C PRO A 414 -27.00 -27.75 13.58
N SER A 415 -27.62 -27.02 14.51
CA SER A 415 -27.65 -27.35 15.95
C SER A 415 -26.27 -27.60 16.58
N THR A 416 -25.19 -27.13 15.96
CA THR A 416 -23.80 -27.53 16.27
C THR A 416 -23.07 -26.38 16.93
N SER A 417 -22.41 -26.66 18.06
CA SER A 417 -21.57 -25.67 18.75
C SER A 417 -20.21 -25.56 18.07
N TYR A 418 -19.83 -24.34 17.72
CA TYR A 418 -18.53 -23.99 17.18
C TYR A 418 -17.86 -22.95 18.08
N THR A 419 -16.56 -23.13 18.29
CA THR A 419 -15.71 -22.12 18.93
C THR A 419 -14.80 -21.52 17.89
N PHE A 420 -14.74 -20.19 17.79
CA PHE A 420 -13.86 -19.48 16.86
C PHE A 420 -12.94 -18.50 17.60
N ALA A 421 -11.76 -18.27 17.04
CA ALA A 421 -10.84 -17.21 17.45
C ALA A 421 -10.16 -16.59 16.23
N VAL A 422 -9.44 -15.49 16.44
CA VAL A 422 -8.78 -14.72 15.38
C VAL A 422 -7.33 -14.47 15.75
N TYR A 423 -6.47 -14.51 14.74
CA TYR A 423 -5.09 -14.02 14.77
C TYR A 423 -4.92 -12.92 13.72
N ALA A 424 -4.05 -11.95 13.98
CA ALA A 424 -3.54 -11.01 12.99
C ALA A 424 -2.16 -11.46 12.46
N ARG A 425 -1.81 -10.96 11.28
CA ARG A 425 -0.47 -11.04 10.67
C ARG A 425 -0.04 -9.68 10.15
N ASP A 426 1.26 -9.43 10.18
CA ASP A 426 1.91 -8.24 9.63
C ASP A 426 2.48 -8.49 8.20
N ALA A 427 3.36 -7.62 7.73
CA ALA A 427 4.09 -7.77 6.46
C ALA A 427 5.38 -8.60 6.55
N ALA A 428 5.93 -8.81 7.76
CA ALA A 428 7.09 -9.66 8.01
C ALA A 428 6.73 -11.16 8.10
N GLY A 429 5.46 -11.46 8.37
CA GLY A 429 4.92 -12.81 8.51
C GLY A 429 4.70 -13.25 9.96
N ASN A 430 4.88 -12.39 10.97
CA ASN A 430 4.57 -12.79 12.35
C ASN A 430 3.06 -12.97 12.51
N ARG A 431 2.69 -13.71 13.57
CA ARG A 431 1.31 -14.06 13.88
C ARG A 431 1.03 -13.73 15.33
N SER A 432 0.00 -12.91 15.57
CA SER A 432 -0.32 -12.30 16.86
C SER A 432 -0.49 -13.31 18.02
N GLY A 433 -0.65 -12.79 19.23
CA GLY A 433 -1.39 -13.54 20.25
C GLY A 433 -2.80 -13.88 19.75
N ARG A 434 -3.36 -15.04 20.14
CA ARG A 434 -4.73 -15.42 19.80
C ARG A 434 -5.72 -14.52 20.51
N SER A 435 -6.78 -14.08 19.83
CA SER A 435 -7.92 -13.40 20.45
C SER A 435 -8.57 -14.26 21.55
N GLY A 436 -9.45 -13.64 22.35
CA GLY A 436 -10.45 -14.42 23.08
C GLY A 436 -11.30 -15.26 22.12
N THR A 437 -11.88 -16.35 22.62
CA THR A 437 -12.74 -17.25 21.84
C THR A 437 -14.20 -16.82 21.89
N VAL A 438 -14.91 -16.89 20.77
CA VAL A 438 -16.38 -16.85 20.74
C VAL A 438 -16.94 -18.25 20.55
N ALA A 439 -17.88 -18.65 21.42
CA ALA A 439 -18.68 -19.85 21.23
C ALA A 439 -20.01 -19.46 20.57
N VAL A 440 -20.39 -20.16 19.51
CA VAL A 440 -21.65 -19.97 18.80
C VAL A 440 -22.24 -21.32 18.43
N THR A 441 -23.45 -21.59 18.91
CA THR A 441 -24.26 -22.71 18.40
C THR A 441 -25.01 -22.24 17.18
N THR A 442 -24.83 -22.90 16.03
CA THR A 442 -25.67 -22.65 14.86
C THR A 442 -27.13 -22.88 15.20
N SER A 443 -28.03 -22.13 14.55
CA SER A 443 -29.46 -22.33 14.72
C SER A 443 -29.83 -23.79 14.43
N SER A 444 -30.88 -24.28 15.08
CA SER A 444 -31.33 -25.64 14.81
C SER A 444 -31.74 -25.79 13.35
N GLY A 445 -31.39 -26.95 12.78
CA GLY A 445 -31.68 -27.31 11.39
C GLY A 445 -33.15 -27.68 11.16
N GLY A 446 -34.08 -26.90 11.72
CA GLY A 446 -35.33 -26.69 10.99
C GLY A 446 -34.95 -26.07 9.65
N SER A 447 -35.21 -26.71 8.52
CA SER A 447 -36.54 -26.92 7.94
C SER A 447 -37.20 -25.59 7.54
N GLN A 448 -38.16 -25.64 6.62
CA GLN A 448 -39.23 -24.63 6.62
C GLN A 448 -39.80 -24.58 8.05
N ALA A 449 -40.15 -23.40 8.57
CA ALA A 449 -40.67 -23.33 9.94
C ALA A 449 -41.89 -24.24 10.13
N ALA A 450 -42.28 -24.47 11.39
CA ALA A 450 -43.54 -25.12 11.76
C ALA A 450 -44.81 -24.35 11.31
N CYS A 451 -44.69 -23.45 10.33
CA CYS A 451 -45.78 -22.77 9.66
C CYS A 451 -45.64 -22.79 8.14
N GLY A 452 -46.77 -23.06 7.46
CA GLY A 452 -46.96 -22.81 6.03
C GLY A 452 -48.04 -21.76 5.82
N ILE A 453 -47.85 -20.86 4.86
CA ILE A 453 -48.73 -19.72 4.58
C ILE A 453 -49.27 -19.83 3.16
N GLY A 454 -50.59 -20.00 3.04
CA GLY A 454 -51.31 -19.73 1.80
C GLY A 454 -51.80 -18.28 1.79
N TYR A 455 -51.43 -17.50 0.77
CA TYR A 455 -51.95 -16.14 0.56
C TYR A 455 -52.72 -16.09 -0.76
N ARG A 456 -53.93 -15.53 -0.78
CA ARG A 456 -54.65 -15.22 -2.03
C ARG A 456 -55.47 -13.94 -1.94
N VAL A 457 -55.61 -13.27 -3.09
CA VAL A 457 -56.63 -12.23 -3.28
C VAL A 457 -57.95 -12.95 -3.62
N THR A 458 -59.00 -12.72 -2.83
CA THR A 458 -60.31 -13.37 -3.02
C THR A 458 -61.30 -12.50 -3.78
N ASN A 459 -61.12 -11.17 -3.76
CA ASN A 459 -61.89 -10.21 -4.55
C ASN A 459 -61.04 -8.94 -4.79
N GLN A 460 -61.28 -8.21 -5.88
CA GLN A 460 -60.54 -6.98 -6.21
C GLN A 460 -61.41 -5.98 -6.97
N TRP A 461 -61.28 -4.70 -6.61
CA TRP A 461 -62.02 -3.58 -7.22
C TRP A 461 -61.09 -2.37 -7.46
N THR A 462 -61.64 -1.27 -7.93
CA THR A 462 -60.89 -0.01 -8.13
C THR A 462 -60.41 0.54 -6.79
N GLY A 463 -59.09 0.68 -6.61
CA GLY A 463 -58.47 1.23 -5.40
C GLY A 463 -58.42 0.30 -4.17
N GLY A 464 -58.97 -0.92 -4.25
CA GLY A 464 -59.00 -1.86 -3.12
C GLY A 464 -59.04 -3.34 -3.51
N PHE A 465 -58.90 -4.20 -2.51
CA PHE A 465 -59.00 -5.66 -2.62
C PHE A 465 -59.33 -6.33 -1.29
N GLN A 466 -59.72 -7.60 -1.37
CA GLN A 466 -59.90 -8.51 -0.25
C GLN A 466 -58.85 -9.63 -0.33
N GLY A 467 -58.13 -9.86 0.76
CA GLY A 467 -57.13 -10.91 0.88
C GLY A 467 -57.54 -11.98 1.91
N GLU A 468 -57.03 -13.19 1.72
CA GLU A 468 -57.13 -14.31 2.64
C GLU A 468 -55.74 -14.86 2.93
N ILE A 469 -55.49 -15.20 4.20
CA ILE A 469 -54.26 -15.84 4.67
C ILE A 469 -54.62 -17.11 5.44
N VAL A 470 -54.10 -18.26 5.02
CA VAL A 470 -54.20 -19.53 5.75
C VAL A 470 -52.89 -19.79 6.47
N ILE A 471 -52.91 -19.77 7.81
CA ILE A 471 -51.79 -20.20 8.65
C ILE A 471 -51.96 -21.70 8.93
N ARG A 472 -51.13 -22.52 8.29
CA ARG A 472 -50.99 -23.96 8.58
C ARG A 472 -49.91 -24.14 9.65
N ASN A 473 -50.15 -24.98 10.65
CA ASN A 473 -49.12 -25.45 11.57
C ASN A 473 -48.55 -26.77 11.03
N THR A 474 -47.32 -26.74 10.51
CA THR A 474 -46.60 -27.91 9.97
C THR A 474 -45.76 -28.62 11.05
N GLY A 475 -45.79 -28.15 12.30
CA GLY A 475 -45.10 -28.75 13.44
C GLY A 475 -45.90 -29.82 14.17
N SER A 476 -45.23 -30.49 15.11
CA SER A 476 -45.76 -31.59 15.94
C SER A 476 -46.43 -31.15 17.24
N SER A 477 -46.47 -29.85 17.55
CA SER A 477 -47.08 -29.28 18.75
C SER A 477 -48.09 -28.18 18.39
N ALA A 478 -49.09 -27.97 19.26
CA ALA A 478 -50.11 -26.94 19.03
C ALA A 478 -49.57 -25.52 19.32
N ILE A 479 -49.74 -24.60 18.38
CA ILE A 479 -49.48 -23.18 18.56
C ILE A 479 -50.65 -22.58 19.35
N ASN A 480 -50.37 -21.81 20.39
CA ASN A 480 -51.37 -21.16 21.24
C ASN A 480 -51.01 -19.69 21.45
N GLY A 481 -51.73 -18.82 20.73
CA GLY A 481 -51.35 -17.42 20.52
C GLY A 481 -50.31 -17.30 19.39
N TRP A 482 -50.52 -16.33 18.50
CA TRP A 482 -49.55 -16.05 17.43
C TRP A 482 -49.48 -14.58 17.01
N SER A 483 -48.33 -14.20 16.47
CA SER A 483 -48.05 -12.95 15.76
C SER A 483 -47.56 -13.32 14.35
N LEU A 484 -48.34 -12.96 13.33
CA LEU A 484 -47.99 -13.11 11.92
C LEU A 484 -47.48 -11.77 11.39
N ARG A 485 -46.33 -11.76 10.71
CA ARG A 485 -45.79 -10.57 10.04
C ARG A 485 -45.51 -10.80 8.57
N TRP A 486 -45.66 -9.74 7.78
CA TRP A 486 -45.20 -9.65 6.39
C TRP A 486 -44.99 -8.19 5.99
N THR A 487 -44.36 -7.98 4.84
CA THR A 487 -44.23 -6.67 4.21
C THR A 487 -45.01 -6.66 2.91
N PHE A 488 -45.88 -5.66 2.71
CA PHE A 488 -46.53 -5.44 1.41
C PHE A 488 -45.52 -4.89 0.40
N PRO A 489 -45.42 -5.41 -0.84
CA PRO A 489 -44.41 -4.94 -1.79
C PRO A 489 -44.71 -3.57 -2.41
N ASP A 490 -45.93 -3.04 -2.25
CA ASP A 490 -46.40 -1.76 -2.82
C ASP A 490 -47.14 -0.91 -1.76
N SER A 491 -47.87 0.10 -2.23
CA SER A 491 -48.81 0.97 -1.53
C SER A 491 -49.96 0.31 -0.75
N GLN A 492 -50.00 -1.02 -0.61
CA GLN A 492 -51.15 -1.71 -0.01
C GLN A 492 -51.29 -1.39 1.49
N ARG A 493 -52.49 -1.02 1.94
CA ARG A 493 -52.79 -0.63 3.34
C ARG A 493 -54.06 -1.33 3.83
N ILE A 494 -53.97 -2.07 4.94
CA ILE A 494 -55.12 -2.74 5.55
C ILE A 494 -56.13 -1.70 6.03
N THR A 495 -57.41 -1.92 5.70
CA THR A 495 -58.54 -1.12 6.19
C THR A 495 -59.38 -1.86 7.22
N ASN A 496 -59.44 -3.18 7.14
CA ASN A 496 -60.09 -4.05 8.14
C ASN A 496 -59.48 -5.46 8.07
N LEU A 497 -59.45 -6.19 9.19
CA LEU A 497 -58.97 -7.58 9.27
C LEU A 497 -59.81 -8.39 10.28
N TRP A 498 -60.08 -9.64 9.95
CA TRP A 498 -60.74 -10.62 10.83
C TRP A 498 -59.87 -11.88 10.99
N GLY A 499 -60.08 -12.60 12.09
CA GLY A 499 -59.18 -13.64 12.58
C GLY A 499 -57.97 -13.11 13.37
N GLY A 500 -57.81 -11.80 13.52
CA GLY A 500 -56.72 -11.20 14.29
C GLY A 500 -56.88 -9.69 14.44
N THR A 501 -55.91 -9.05 15.08
CA THR A 501 -55.80 -7.59 15.23
C THR A 501 -54.56 -7.11 14.49
N ALA A 502 -54.74 -6.30 13.45
CA ALA A 502 -53.64 -5.80 12.63
C ALA A 502 -53.05 -4.49 13.16
N THR A 503 -51.74 -4.37 13.07
CA THR A 503 -51.00 -3.09 13.08
C THR A 503 -50.19 -3.00 11.80
N GLN A 504 -50.07 -1.81 11.20
CA GLN A 504 -49.27 -1.60 10.00
C GLN A 504 -48.47 -0.30 10.10
N THR A 505 -47.16 -0.38 9.88
CA THR A 505 -46.25 0.76 9.89
C THR A 505 -45.55 0.82 8.53
N GLY A 506 -45.94 1.79 7.71
CA GLY A 506 -45.51 1.85 6.31
C GLY A 506 -45.95 0.61 5.54
N ALA A 507 -45.00 -0.24 5.16
CA ALA A 507 -45.25 -1.49 4.45
C ALA A 507 -45.28 -2.74 5.35
N GLU A 508 -44.70 -2.71 6.56
CA GLU A 508 -44.71 -3.86 7.49
C GLU A 508 -46.07 -3.97 8.17
N VAL A 509 -46.65 -5.17 8.14
CA VAL A 509 -47.84 -5.56 8.88
C VAL A 509 -47.46 -6.56 9.97
N ASN A 510 -48.04 -6.38 11.16
CA ASN A 510 -48.01 -7.35 12.25
C ASN A 510 -49.45 -7.61 12.75
N VAL A 511 -49.89 -8.86 12.69
CA VAL A 511 -51.23 -9.30 13.12
C VAL A 511 -51.10 -10.22 14.33
N SER A 512 -51.70 -9.84 15.45
CA SER A 512 -51.86 -10.73 16.61
C SER A 512 -53.14 -11.57 16.51
N SER A 513 -53.11 -12.78 17.04
CA SER A 513 -54.23 -13.72 17.00
C SER A 513 -55.47 -13.22 17.74
N ALA A 514 -56.64 -13.36 17.13
CA ALA A 514 -57.92 -13.23 17.84
C ALA A 514 -58.14 -14.46 18.75
N SER A 515 -58.96 -14.34 19.80
CA SER A 515 -59.21 -15.43 20.74
C SER A 515 -59.73 -16.72 20.09
N TYR A 516 -60.53 -16.60 19.02
CA TYR A 516 -61.11 -17.72 18.26
C TYR A 516 -60.19 -18.30 17.17
N THR A 517 -59.00 -17.72 16.95
CA THR A 517 -57.96 -18.23 16.02
C THR A 517 -56.62 -18.50 16.71
N ALA A 518 -56.49 -18.21 18.00
CA ALA A 518 -55.23 -18.32 18.74
C ALA A 518 -54.67 -19.74 18.80
N ALA A 519 -55.52 -20.77 18.84
CA ALA A 519 -55.11 -22.17 18.86
C ALA A 519 -55.01 -22.74 17.44
N ILE A 520 -53.82 -23.21 17.04
CA ILE A 520 -53.58 -23.98 15.82
C ILE A 520 -53.00 -25.35 16.20
N PRO A 521 -53.80 -26.44 16.16
CA PRO A 521 -53.31 -27.79 16.45
C PRO A 521 -52.13 -28.21 15.57
N ALA A 522 -51.34 -29.19 16.02
CA ALA A 522 -50.31 -29.82 15.19
C ALA A 522 -50.92 -30.37 13.89
N GLY A 523 -50.35 -30.04 12.72
CA GLY A 523 -50.92 -30.36 11.41
C GLY A 523 -52.19 -29.58 11.03
N GLY A 524 -52.72 -28.73 11.92
CA GLY A 524 -53.94 -27.95 11.71
C GLY A 524 -53.73 -26.62 10.98
N SER A 525 -54.80 -25.85 10.81
CA SER A 525 -54.71 -24.51 10.22
C SER A 525 -55.82 -23.56 10.67
N VAL A 526 -55.55 -22.25 10.66
CA VAL A 526 -56.55 -21.18 10.82
C VAL A 526 -56.52 -20.24 9.62
N THR A 527 -57.67 -19.65 9.29
CA THR A 527 -57.81 -18.72 8.16
C THR A 527 -58.14 -17.32 8.66
N LEU A 528 -57.41 -16.33 8.14
CA LEU A 528 -57.60 -14.91 8.34
C LEU A 528 -58.09 -14.29 7.04
N GLY A 529 -58.76 -13.15 7.11
CA GLY A 529 -59.04 -12.34 5.92
C GLY A 529 -59.04 -10.86 6.23
N PHE A 530 -58.82 -10.06 5.20
CA PHE A 530 -58.70 -8.61 5.34
C PHE A 530 -59.21 -7.89 4.09
N THR A 531 -59.57 -6.62 4.26
CA THR A 531 -59.70 -5.67 3.15
C THR A 531 -58.55 -4.67 3.20
N ALA A 532 -58.07 -4.25 2.04
CA ALA A 532 -56.99 -3.29 1.93
C ALA A 532 -57.17 -2.35 0.73
N ASN A 533 -56.74 -1.10 0.91
CA ASN A 533 -56.57 -0.12 -0.17
C ASN A 533 -55.26 -0.39 -0.92
N ARG A 534 -55.17 0.05 -2.17
CA ARG A 534 -54.00 -0.13 -3.05
C ARG A 534 -53.96 0.93 -4.16
N SER A 535 -52.80 1.12 -4.78
CA SER A 535 -52.63 1.82 -6.07
C SER A 535 -53.09 0.94 -7.24
N THR A 536 -52.63 1.25 -8.45
CA THR A 536 -52.79 0.43 -9.66
C THR A 536 -52.31 -1.02 -9.46
N ALA A 537 -51.19 -1.21 -8.76
CA ALA A 537 -50.57 -2.52 -8.57
C ALA A 537 -51.17 -3.31 -7.38
N ASN A 538 -50.97 -4.64 -7.36
CA ASN A 538 -51.28 -5.48 -6.20
C ASN A 538 -50.38 -6.74 -6.12
N PRO A 539 -49.05 -6.60 -5.99
CA PRO A 539 -48.14 -7.74 -5.84
C PRO A 539 -48.36 -8.47 -4.51
N SER A 540 -48.40 -9.80 -4.53
CA SER A 540 -48.49 -10.63 -3.31
C SER A 540 -47.20 -10.53 -2.47
N PRO A 541 -47.28 -10.54 -1.12
CA PRO A 541 -46.11 -10.66 -0.25
C PRO A 541 -45.36 -11.99 -0.51
N THR A 542 -44.04 -11.95 -0.53
CA THR A 542 -43.16 -13.10 -0.83
C THR A 542 -42.53 -13.75 0.40
N ALA A 543 -42.70 -13.17 1.59
CA ALA A 543 -42.16 -13.68 2.85
C ALA A 543 -43.11 -13.37 4.02
N PHE A 544 -43.25 -14.33 4.93
CA PHE A 544 -44.04 -14.23 6.15
C PHE A 544 -43.26 -14.82 7.33
N THR A 545 -43.43 -14.27 8.53
CA THR A 545 -42.96 -14.90 9.77
C THR A 545 -44.11 -15.10 10.75
N LEU A 546 -44.13 -16.24 11.44
CA LEU A 546 -45.06 -16.55 12.52
C LEU A 546 -44.27 -16.71 13.82
N ASN A 547 -44.59 -15.93 14.84
CA ASN A 547 -43.83 -15.86 16.10
C ASN A 547 -42.31 -15.65 15.87
N GLY A 548 -41.96 -14.87 14.85
CA GLY A 548 -40.58 -14.59 14.44
C GLY A 548 -39.91 -15.66 13.56
N SER A 549 -40.57 -16.80 13.29
CA SER A 549 -40.02 -17.89 12.46
C SER A 549 -40.52 -17.81 11.01
N THR A 550 -39.63 -17.92 10.02
CA THR A 550 -39.98 -17.78 8.59
C THR A 550 -40.78 -18.97 8.05
N CYS A 551 -42.02 -18.72 7.68
CA CYS A 551 -42.92 -19.74 7.13
C CYS A 551 -42.61 -20.04 5.66
N SER A 552 -42.97 -21.23 5.19
CA SER A 552 -43.05 -21.50 3.75
C SER A 552 -44.30 -20.91 3.12
N LEU A 553 -44.27 -20.65 1.81
CA LEU A 553 -45.47 -20.37 1.02
C LEU A 553 -46.07 -21.70 0.52
N THR A 554 -47.40 -21.84 0.55
CA THR A 554 -48.14 -23.07 0.19
C THR A 554 -49.40 -22.80 -0.62
#